data_AF-A0A227KR56-F1
#
_entry.id   AF-A0A227KR56-F1
#
_cell.length_a   1.000
_cell.length_b   1.000
_cell.length_c   1.000
_cell.angle_alpha   90.00
_cell.angle_beta   90.00
_cell.angle_gamma   90.00
#
_symmetry.space_group_name_H-M   'P 1'
#
loop_
_entity.id
_entity.type
_entity.pdbx_description
1 polymer ?
#
loop_
_entity_poly.entity_id
_entity_poly.type
_entity_poly.pdbx_seq_one_letter_code
_entity_poly.pdbx_strand_id
1 'polypeptide(L)'
;MKSLGHKLFYAILFVSVLMVNPPIVFWVNDYCTAHPLTFGWPTMYLWLEFWFLVMIANFVVAAWKLKAWNCRQDNRPIEQVARPEL
;
A
#
# COMPACT_ATOMS: atom_id res chain seq x y z
N MET A 1 4.96 -15.59 11.69
CA MET A 1 3.86 -14.81 11.07
C MET A 1 4.12 -13.29 10.91
N LYS A 2 5.06 -12.65 11.63
CA LYS A 2 5.36 -11.20 11.48
C LYS A 2 5.84 -10.76 10.07
N SER A 3 6.52 -11.64 9.33
CA SER A 3 7.14 -11.34 8.03
C SER A 3 6.15 -11.40 6.85
N LEU A 4 5.19 -12.33 6.87
CA LEU A 4 4.31 -12.57 5.71
C LEU A 4 3.36 -11.38 5.45
N GLY A 5 2.76 -10.81 6.50
CA GLY A 5 1.87 -9.65 6.38
C GLY A 5 2.59 -8.40 5.87
N HIS A 6 3.83 -8.15 6.33
CA HIS A 6 4.65 -7.05 5.81
C HIS A 6 5.03 -7.27 4.34
N LYS A 7 5.47 -8.48 3.98
CA LYS A 7 5.80 -8.81 2.58
C LYS A 7 4.58 -8.64 1.67
N LEU A 8 3.41 -9.09 2.10
CA LEU A 8 2.18 -8.95 1.34
C LEU A 8 1.77 -7.48 1.17
N PHE A 9 1.85 -6.68 2.24
CA PHE A 9 1.58 -5.25 2.19
C PHE A 9 2.45 -4.55 1.13
N TYR A 10 3.76 -4.77 1.18
CA TYR A 10 4.69 -4.17 0.21
C TYR A 10 4.51 -4.71 -1.20
N ALA A 11 4.18 -5.99 -1.37
CA ALA A 11 3.89 -6.56 -2.68
C ALA A 11 2.66 -5.90 -3.32
N ILE A 12 1.56 -5.78 -2.56
CA ILE A 12 0.34 -5.10 -3.03
C ILE A 12 0.66 -3.65 -3.35
N LEU A 13 1.34 -2.93 -2.45
CA LEU A 13 1.72 -1.53 -2.67
C LEU A 13 2.57 -1.36 -3.93
N PHE A 14 3.58 -2.22 -4.13
CA PHE A 14 4.45 -2.17 -5.30
C PHE A 14 3.68 -2.39 -6.60
N VAL A 15 2.82 -3.41 -6.63
CA VAL A 15 1.96 -3.67 -7.80
C VAL A 15 1.04 -2.47 -8.05
N SER A 16 0.39 -1.93 -7.02
CA SER A 16 -0.50 -0.78 -7.19
C SER A 16 0.22 0.45 -7.74
N VAL A 17 1.42 0.78 -7.22
CA VAL A 17 2.24 1.89 -7.73
C VAL A 17 2.61 1.67 -9.19
N LEU A 18 2.99 0.45 -9.55
CA LEU A 18 3.34 0.10 -10.93
C LEU A 18 2.14 0.27 -11.87
N MET A 19 0.94 -0.09 -11.41
CA MET A 19 -0.30 -0.03 -12.22
C MET A 19 -0.85 1.39 -12.42
N VAL A 20 -0.45 2.35 -11.58
CA VAL A 20 -0.76 3.78 -11.76
C VAL A 20 0.41 4.57 -12.38
N ASN A 21 1.52 3.90 -12.70
CA ASN A 21 2.71 4.51 -13.29
C ASN A 21 2.43 4.91 -14.76
N PRO A 22 2.87 6.10 -15.25
CA PRO A 22 2.52 6.58 -16.60
C PRO A 22 2.76 5.58 -17.75
N PRO A 23 3.89 4.84 -17.83
CA PRO A 23 4.09 3.85 -18.89
C PRO A 23 2.98 2.80 -18.98
N ILE A 24 2.53 2.28 -17.82
CA ILE A 24 1.49 1.25 -17.75
C ILE A 24 0.12 1.86 -18.02
N VAL A 25 -0.15 3.03 -17.44
CA VAL A 25 -1.42 3.74 -17.64
C VAL A 25 -1.65 4.07 -19.11
N PHE A 26 -0.60 4.45 -19.85
CA PHE A 26 -0.71 4.68 -21.30
C PHE A 26 -1.05 3.39 -22.05
N TRP A 27 -0.39 2.27 -21.76
CA TRP A 27 -0.72 0.99 -22.39
C TRP A 27 -2.16 0.54 -22.11
N VAL A 28 -2.61 0.71 -20.86
CA VAL A 28 -4.00 0.39 -20.49
C VAL A 28 -4.98 1.31 -21.21
N ASN A 29 -4.67 2.61 -21.31
CA ASN A 29 -5.50 3.57 -22.04
C ASN A 29 -5.62 3.21 -23.53
N ASP A 30 -4.51 2.90 -24.20
CA ASP A 30 -4.51 2.51 -25.61
C ASP A 30 -5.32 1.22 -25.83
N TYR A 31 -5.13 0.23 -24.95
CA TYR A 31 -5.91 -1.00 -24.97
C TYR A 31 -7.42 -0.74 -24.80
N CYS A 32 -7.79 0.11 -23.84
CA CYS A 32 -9.20 0.42 -23.58
C CYS A 32 -9.84 1.31 -24.65
N THR A 33 -9.04 2.08 -25.40
CA THR A 33 -9.51 2.82 -26.57
C THR A 33 -9.85 1.86 -27.71
N ALA A 34 -9.05 0.82 -27.90
CA ALA A 34 -9.32 -0.23 -28.89
C ALA A 34 -10.43 -1.21 -28.45
N HIS A 35 -10.57 -1.43 -27.14
CA HIS A 35 -11.53 -2.38 -26.54
C HIS A 35 -12.26 -1.71 -25.37
N PRO A 36 -13.38 -1.00 -25.62
CA PRO A 36 -14.11 -0.32 -24.58
C PRO A 36 -14.71 -1.33 -23.58
N LEU A 37 -14.09 -1.43 -22.41
CA LEU A 37 -14.44 -2.40 -21.36
C LEU A 37 -15.79 -2.11 -20.68
N THR A 38 -16.30 -0.87 -20.78
CA THR A 38 -17.43 -0.39 -19.98
C THR A 38 -18.50 0.35 -20.79
N PHE A 39 -18.76 -0.10 -22.02
CA PHE A 39 -19.87 0.41 -22.86
C PHE A 39 -19.89 1.94 -23.01
N GLY A 40 -18.72 2.58 -23.13
CA GLY A 40 -18.57 4.03 -23.33
C GLY A 40 -18.24 4.83 -22.07
N TRP A 41 -18.12 4.19 -20.90
CA TRP A 41 -17.64 4.88 -19.69
C TRP A 41 -16.11 5.08 -19.73
N PRO A 42 -15.56 6.14 -19.09
CA PRO A 42 -14.12 6.37 -19.04
C PRO A 42 -13.38 5.23 -18.33
N THR A 43 -12.88 4.29 -19.12
CA THR A 43 -12.20 3.05 -18.67
C THR A 43 -10.93 3.35 -17.89
N MET A 44 -10.20 4.39 -18.28
CA MET A 44 -8.99 4.83 -17.58
C MET A 44 -9.31 5.35 -16.17
N TYR A 45 -10.41 6.06 -16.00
CA TYR A 45 -10.85 6.56 -14.70
C TYR A 45 -11.12 5.41 -13.72
N LEU A 46 -11.85 4.38 -14.17
CA LEU A 46 -12.17 3.20 -13.36
C LEU A 46 -10.91 2.39 -13.00
N TRP A 47 -9.95 2.31 -13.92
CA TRP A 47 -8.66 1.67 -13.65
C TRP A 47 -7.93 2.35 -12.50
N LEU A 48 -7.81 3.68 -12.55
CA LEU A 48 -7.17 4.45 -11.49
C LEU A 48 -7.94 4.32 -10.17
N GLU A 49 -9.25 4.51 -10.17
CA GLU A 49 -10.08 4.36 -8.97
C GLU A 49 -9.91 2.99 -8.33
N PHE A 50 -9.93 1.92 -9.13
CA PHE A 50 -9.72 0.57 -8.63
C PHE A 50 -8.38 0.42 -7.90
N TRP A 51 -7.28 0.86 -8.52
CA TRP A 51 -5.95 0.73 -7.91
C TRP A 51 -5.76 1.62 -6.68
N PHE A 52 -6.34 2.83 -6.67
CA PHE A 52 -6.34 3.68 -5.49
C PHE A 52 -7.16 3.08 -4.34
N LEU A 53 -8.34 2.52 -4.62
CA LEU A 53 -9.14 1.82 -3.62
C LEU A 53 -8.42 0.61 -3.04
N VAL A 54 -7.73 -0.18 -3.88
CA VAL A 54 -6.88 -1.29 -3.43
C VAL A 54 -5.77 -0.81 -2.50
N MET A 55 -5.09 0.29 -2.83
CA MET A 55 -4.08 0.89 -1.96
C MET A 55 -4.66 1.31 -0.62
N ILE A 56 -5.74 2.10 -0.62
CA ILE A 56 -6.40 2.59 0.60
C ILE A 56 -6.81 1.41 1.49
N ALA A 57 -7.47 0.39 0.92
CA ALA A 57 -7.88 -0.79 1.67
C ALA A 57 -6.67 -1.54 2.27
N ASN A 58 -5.59 -1.70 1.49
CA ASN A 58 -4.36 -2.32 1.96
C ASN A 58 -3.74 -1.54 3.12
N PHE A 59 -3.73 -0.20 3.07
CA PHE A 59 -3.27 0.66 4.15
C PHE A 59 -4.14 0.56 5.41
N VAL A 60 -5.47 0.50 5.27
CA VAL A 60 -6.39 0.33 6.41
C VAL A 60 -6.17 -1.03 7.09
N VAL A 61 -6.06 -2.10 6.31
CA VAL A 61 -5.80 -3.45 6.83
C VAL A 61 -4.42 -3.52 7.51
N ALA A 62 -3.42 -2.90 6.91
CA ALA A 62 -2.09 -2.75 7.47
C ALA A 62 -2.13 -2.01 8.81
N ALA A 63 -2.77 -0.85 8.89
CA ALA A 63 -2.91 -0.08 10.13
C ALA A 63 -3.61 -0.88 11.24
N TRP A 64 -4.61 -1.68 10.90
CA TRP A 64 -5.34 -2.47 11.89
C TRP A 64 -4.57 -3.71 12.37
N LYS A 65 -3.85 -4.40 11.47
CA LYS A 65 -3.22 -5.70 11.78
C LYS A 65 -1.73 -5.62 12.10
N LEU A 66 -1.02 -4.59 11.65
CA LEU A 66 0.42 -4.47 11.89
C LEU A 66 0.67 -4.00 13.31
N LYS A 67 1.16 -4.94 14.12
CA LYS A 67 1.60 -4.67 15.50
C LYS A 67 2.60 -3.51 15.58
N ALA A 68 3.38 -3.25 14.53
CA ALA A 68 4.33 -2.13 14.47
C ALA A 68 3.70 -0.75 14.66
N TRP A 69 2.39 -0.60 14.39
CA TRP A 69 1.66 0.64 14.63
C TRP A 69 1.06 0.74 16.05
N ASN A 70 1.28 -0.27 16.88
CA ASN A 70 0.80 -0.29 18.25
C ASN A 70 1.76 0.52 19.15
N CYS A 71 1.50 1.82 19.27
CA CYS A 71 2.27 2.75 20.11
C CYS A 71 2.36 2.31 21.59
N ARG A 72 1.48 1.42 22.03
CA ARG A 72 1.52 0.84 23.38
C ARG A 72 2.75 -0.04 23.62
N GLN A 73 3.44 -0.47 22.56
CA GLN A 73 4.71 -1.22 22.66
C GLN A 73 5.90 -0.35 23.05
N ASP A 74 5.81 0.97 22.90
CA ASP A 74 6.89 1.91 23.24
C ASP A 74 6.81 2.44 24.68
N ASN A 75 5.79 2.03 25.46
CA ASN A 75 5.74 2.23 26.91
C ASN A 75 6.70 1.27 27.63
N ARG A 76 7.99 1.35 27.32
CA ARG A 76 9.03 0.67 28.09
C ARG A 76 9.37 1.53 29.31
N PRO A 77 9.57 0.94 30.50
CA PRO A 77 10.07 1.69 31.64
C PRO A 77 11.41 2.33 31.27
N ILE A 78 11.61 3.57 31.71
CA ILE A 78 12.85 4.31 31.46
C ILE A 78 13.98 3.60 32.22
N GLU A 79 14.92 3.00 31.51
CA GLU A 79 16.10 2.39 32.12
C GLU A 79 17.07 3.51 32.55
N GLN A 80 17.35 3.57 33.86
CA GLN A 80 18.36 4.49 34.38
C GLN A 80 19.74 3.94 34.02
N VAL A 81 20.45 4.63 33.13
CA VAL A 81 21.84 4.27 32.78
C VAL A 81 22.76 4.76 33.89
N ALA A 82 23.50 3.85 34.51
CA ALA A 82 24.50 4.20 35.52
C ALA A 82 25.65 4.98 34.87
N ARG A 83 26.08 6.06 35.52
CA ARG A 83 27.27 6.82 35.09
C ARG A 83 28.52 5.94 35.29
N PRO A 84 29.42 5.83 34.31
CA PRO A 84 30.72 5.18 34.53
C PRO A 84 31.52 5.97 35.56
N GLU A 85 31.98 5.30 36.63
CA GLU A 85 32.94 5.87 37.57
C GLU A 85 34.29 6.03 36.84
N LEU A 86 34.88 7.22 36.90
CA LEU A 86 36.14 7.62 36.23
C LEU A 86 37.37 7.20 37.06
#